data_AF-N1QPF1-F1
#
_entry.id   AF-N1QPF1-F1
#
_cell.length_a   1.000
_cell.length_b   1.000
_cell.length_c   1.000
_cell.angle_alpha   90.00
_cell.angle_beta   90.00
_cell.angle_gamma   90.00
#
_symmetry.space_group_name_H-M   'P 1'
#
loop_
_entity.id
_entity.type
_entity.pdbx_description
1 polymer ?
#
loop_
_entity_poly.entity_id
_entity_poly.type
_entity_poly.pdbx_seq_one_letter_code
_entity_poly.pdbx_strand_id
1 'polypeptide(L)'
;MPFEISAYAVVNDSQIWISTSGAGTYSYDIASGAWSKLGNWALPFRGRAEYIPEHNLWFGFTPDDSQLCTSDLTASCELRPPVLQDVWTDVNRPEDWTLTDANIVPLGSGQVCVARFFLTCPEESIEDVYGYALEKTENFAVLEGVKLLKAGWAQLRMVKHKSERYVFGRDLVIPL
;
A
#
# COMPACT_ATOMS: atom_id res chain seq x y z
N MET A 1 25.22 -2.78 -4.04
CA MET A 1 23.86 -2.28 -4.33
C MET A 1 23.49 -1.32 -3.21
N PRO A 2 22.96 -0.12 -3.49
CA PRO A 2 22.45 0.76 -2.43
C PRO A 2 21.30 0.06 -1.70
N PHE A 3 21.17 0.32 -0.40
CA PHE A 3 20.03 -0.14 0.39
C PHE A 3 18.80 0.68 -0.02
N GLU A 4 17.87 0.07 -0.75
CA GLU A 4 16.59 0.68 -1.12
C GLU A 4 15.65 0.73 0.09
N ILE A 5 14.85 1.80 0.21
CA ILE A 5 13.79 1.88 1.23
C ILE A 5 12.64 0.98 0.79
N SER A 6 12.38 -0.07 1.56
CA SER A 6 11.31 -1.01 1.26
C SER A 6 9.98 -0.57 1.87
N ALA A 7 10.02 0.10 3.02
CA ALA A 7 8.83 0.54 3.74
C ALA A 7 9.13 1.69 4.71
N TYR A 8 8.11 2.48 5.03
CA TYR A 8 8.19 3.50 6.05
C TYR A 8 6.83 3.85 6.66
N ALA A 9 6.84 4.35 7.89
CA ALA A 9 5.64 4.74 8.63
C ALA A 9 5.95 5.86 9.62
N VAL A 10 4.96 6.70 9.90
CA VAL A 10 5.02 7.63 11.05
C VAL A 10 4.52 6.91 12.30
N VAL A 11 5.25 7.01 13.41
CA VAL A 11 4.99 6.37 14.70
C VAL A 11 5.15 7.41 15.81
N ASN A 12 4.33 7.34 16.87
CA ASN A 12 4.39 8.25 18.03
C ASN A 12 4.35 9.75 17.66
N ASP A 13 3.67 10.11 16.57
CA ASP A 13 3.53 11.47 16.02
C ASP A 13 4.82 12.21 15.60
N SER A 14 6.01 11.78 16.04
CA SER A 14 7.30 12.43 15.76
C SER A 14 8.34 11.51 15.13
N GLN A 15 8.11 10.20 15.09
CA GLN A 15 9.11 9.25 14.62
C GLN A 15 8.76 8.73 13.24
N ILE A 16 9.72 8.76 12.32
CA ILE A 16 9.61 8.13 11.02
C ILE A 16 10.42 6.84 11.08
N TRP A 17 9.72 5.71 11.02
CA TRP A 17 10.34 4.40 10.94
C TRP A 17 10.59 4.07 9.47
N ILE A 18 11.79 3.62 9.15
CA ILE A 18 12.25 3.38 7.77
C ILE A 18 12.93 2.03 7.73
N SER A 19 12.40 1.12 6.92
CA SER A 19 13.00 -0.17 6.62
C SER A 19 13.75 -0.12 5.31
N THR A 20 14.89 -0.79 5.29
CA THR A 20 15.74 -0.90 4.11
C THR A 20 15.99 -2.36 3.76
N SER A 21 16.06 -2.66 2.47
CA SER A 21 16.30 -4.00 1.95
C SER A 21 17.66 -4.53 2.40
N GLY A 22 17.69 -5.33 3.47
CA GLY A 22 18.89 -6.03 3.95
C GLY A 22 19.65 -5.38 5.12
N ALA A 23 19.29 -4.17 5.60
CA ALA A 23 19.98 -3.54 6.75
C ALA A 23 19.13 -3.38 8.02
N GLY A 24 17.81 -3.61 7.93
CA GLY A 24 16.87 -3.52 9.06
C GLY A 24 16.07 -2.22 9.08
N THR A 25 15.55 -1.88 10.25
CA THR A 25 14.67 -0.72 10.46
C THR A 25 15.32 0.31 11.37
N TYR A 26 15.16 1.58 11.00
CA TYR A 26 15.70 2.74 11.69
C TYR A 26 14.57 3.71 12.02
N SER A 27 14.71 4.46 13.11
CA SER A 27 13.83 5.57 13.47
C SER A 27 14.56 6.88 13.30
N TYR A 28 13.92 7.83 12.64
CA TYR A 28 14.28 9.25 12.65
C TYR A 28 13.26 10.03 13.46
N ASP A 29 13.68 10.65 14.56
CA ASP A 29 12.82 11.49 15.36
C ASP A 29 12.92 12.95 14.86
N ILE A 30 11.82 13.50 14.35
CA ILE A 30 11.80 14.83 13.74
C ILE A 30 11.96 15.95 14.77
N ALA A 31 11.59 15.71 16.03
CA ALA A 31 11.63 16.72 17.08
C ALA A 31 13.07 16.97 17.57
N SER A 32 13.84 15.88 17.70
CA SER A 32 15.24 15.89 18.14
C SER A 32 16.24 15.87 16.99
N GLY A 33 15.83 15.47 15.79
CA GLY A 33 16.70 15.23 14.65
C GLY A 33 17.59 13.98 14.79
N ALA A 34 17.31 13.11 15.76
CA ALA A 34 18.15 11.96 16.08
C ALA A 34 17.78 10.72 15.26
N TRP A 35 18.79 9.93 14.92
CA TRP A 35 18.66 8.61 14.31
C TRP A 35 18.92 7.51 15.33
N SER A 36 18.14 6.42 15.25
CA SER A 36 18.39 5.20 16.03
C SER A 36 18.07 3.97 15.19
N LYS A 37 18.76 2.86 15.44
CA LYS A 37 18.42 1.57 14.85
C LYS A 37 17.39 0.89 15.74
N LEU A 38 16.27 0.48 15.16
CA LEU A 38 15.19 -0.19 15.88
C LEU A 38 15.37 -1.69 15.93
N GLY A 39 15.95 -2.30 14.89
CA GLY A 39 16.23 -3.73 14.88
C GLY A 39 16.69 -4.27 13.53
N ASN A 40 17.14 -5.54 13.54
CA ASN A 40 17.53 -6.29 12.34
C ASN A 40 16.31 -6.97 11.69
N TRP A 41 15.20 -6.26 11.61
CA TRP A 41 13.95 -6.69 11.00
C TRP A 41 13.40 -5.57 10.11
N ALA A 42 12.45 -5.91 9.24
CA ALA A 42 11.76 -4.97 8.37
C ALA A 42 10.30 -4.78 8.82
N LEU A 43 9.74 -3.61 8.54
CA LEU A 43 8.31 -3.36 8.62
C LEU A 43 7.57 -4.37 7.71
N PRO A 44 6.37 -4.83 8.08
CA PRO A 44 5.65 -5.88 7.36
C PRO A 44 4.86 -5.30 6.17
N PHE A 45 5.41 -4.26 5.53
CA PHE A 45 4.73 -3.47 4.52
C PHE A 45 5.62 -3.25 3.29
N ARG A 46 4.99 -2.85 2.18
CA ARG A 46 5.62 -2.22 1.03
C ARG A 46 5.27 -0.73 1.02
N GLY A 47 6.27 0.12 0.83
CA GLY A 47 6.07 1.56 0.73
C GLY A 47 5.54 2.16 2.03
N ARG A 48 4.62 3.12 1.92
CA ARG A 48 4.09 3.85 3.06
C ARG A 48 3.02 3.04 3.79
N ALA A 49 3.11 3.00 5.11
CA ALA A 49 1.99 2.60 5.97
C ALA A 49 1.34 3.83 6.63
N GLU A 50 0.02 3.84 6.70
CA GLU A 50 -0.79 4.91 7.28
C GLU A 50 -1.36 4.49 8.64
N TYR A 51 -1.15 5.31 9.66
CA TYR A 51 -1.79 5.10 10.95
C TYR A 51 -3.26 5.53 10.91
N ILE A 52 -4.16 4.65 11.34
CA ILE A 52 -5.60 4.93 11.43
C ILE A 52 -6.01 4.93 12.91
N PRO A 53 -6.20 6.12 13.53
CA PRO A 53 -6.42 6.24 14.98
C PRO A 53 -7.67 5.49 15.48
N GLU A 54 -8.73 5.43 14.68
CA GLU A 54 -9.98 4.76 15.06
C GLU A 54 -9.83 3.25 15.26
N HIS A 55 -8.81 2.65 14.64
CA HIS A 55 -8.47 1.24 14.79
C HIS A 55 -7.21 1.02 15.62
N ASN A 56 -6.45 2.09 15.93
CA ASN A 56 -5.15 2.03 16.59
C ASN A 56 -4.16 1.07 15.90
N LEU A 57 -4.12 1.12 14.57
CA LEU A 57 -3.31 0.23 13.74
C LEU A 57 -2.73 0.98 12.55
N TRP A 58 -1.60 0.46 12.05
CA TRP A 58 -1.02 0.88 10.78
C TRP A 58 -1.58 0.01 9.68
N PHE A 59 -1.98 0.66 8.59
CA PHE A 59 -2.48 0.05 7.38
C PHE A 59 -1.42 0.16 6.32
N GLY A 60 -1.16 -0.92 5.61
CA GLY A 60 -0.18 -0.93 4.52
C GLY A 60 -0.53 -2.00 3.50
N PHE A 61 0.42 -2.24 2.60
CA PHE A 61 0.34 -3.33 1.64
C PHE A 61 1.39 -4.39 1.94
N THR A 62 1.07 -5.66 1.76
CA THR A 62 2.04 -6.74 1.93
C THR A 62 3.23 -6.57 0.96
N PRO A 63 4.46 -6.92 1.38
CA PRO A 63 5.65 -6.84 0.53
C PRO A 63 5.51 -7.55 -0.82
N ASP A 64 4.93 -8.75 -0.80
CA ASP A 64 4.94 -9.66 -1.95
C ASP A 64 3.79 -9.39 -2.92
N ASP A 65 2.54 -9.38 -2.42
CA ASP A 65 1.34 -9.36 -3.25
C ASP A 65 0.61 -8.01 -3.25
N SER A 66 1.12 -7.03 -2.49
CA SER A 66 0.49 -5.72 -2.32
C SER A 66 -0.99 -5.79 -1.84
N GLN A 67 -1.31 -6.82 -1.05
CA GLN A 67 -2.60 -7.02 -0.41
C GLN A 67 -2.75 -6.04 0.75
N LEU A 68 -3.94 -5.49 0.97
CA LEU A 68 -4.16 -4.60 2.11
C LEU A 68 -3.97 -5.41 3.40
N CYS A 69 -3.25 -4.85 4.37
CA CYS A 69 -2.99 -5.48 5.65
C CYS A 69 -2.89 -4.45 6.77
N THR A 70 -2.85 -4.96 8.01
CA THR A 70 -2.60 -4.14 9.21
C THR A 70 -1.38 -4.62 9.98
N SER A 71 -0.85 -3.78 10.86
CA SER A 71 0.08 -4.18 11.91
C SER A 71 0.02 -3.19 13.07
N ASP A 72 0.23 -3.70 14.28
CA ASP A 72 0.53 -2.87 15.44
C ASP A 72 2.04 -2.68 15.56
N LEU A 73 2.51 -1.47 15.24
CA LEU A 73 3.94 -1.15 15.32
C LEU A 73 4.39 -0.85 16.75
N THR A 74 3.48 -0.50 17.66
CA THR A 74 3.81 -0.13 19.04
C THR A 74 4.24 -1.32 19.90
N ALA A 75 3.84 -2.54 19.52
CA ALA A 75 4.20 -3.77 20.21
C ALA A 75 5.61 -4.31 19.88
N SER A 76 6.35 -3.62 19.00
CA SER A 76 7.66 -4.07 18.50
C SER A 76 8.82 -3.59 19.37
N CYS A 77 9.93 -4.33 19.32
CA CYS A 77 11.21 -3.95 19.92
C CYS A 77 12.38 -4.56 19.13
N GLU A 78 13.61 -4.30 19.56
CA GLU A 78 14.81 -4.76 18.82
C GLU A 78 14.84 -6.26 18.53
N LEU A 79 14.36 -7.07 19.47
CA LEU A 79 14.32 -8.53 19.35
C LEU A 79 12.98 -9.07 18.84
N ARG A 80 11.94 -8.23 18.74
CA ARG A 80 10.58 -8.63 18.38
C ARG A 80 10.05 -7.77 17.24
N PRO A 81 10.03 -8.29 16.00
CA PRO A 81 9.50 -7.55 14.88
C PRO A 81 7.98 -7.31 15.01
N PRO A 82 7.45 -6.24 14.41
CA PRO A 82 6.01 -6.09 14.22
C PRO A 82 5.45 -7.25 13.39
N VAL A 83 4.24 -7.67 13.72
CA VAL A 83 3.58 -8.82 13.08
C VAL A 83 2.47 -8.34 12.16
N LEU A 84 2.45 -8.92 10.95
CA LEU A 84 1.38 -8.70 9.98
C LEU A 84 0.05 -9.24 10.53
N GLN A 85 -1.00 -8.43 10.43
CA GLN A 85 -2.36 -8.72 10.86
C GLN A 85 -3.34 -8.46 9.71
N ASP A 86 -4.54 -9.04 9.82
CA ASP A 86 -5.68 -8.83 8.93
C ASP A 86 -5.33 -8.64 7.44
N VAL A 87 -4.87 -9.70 6.77
CA VAL A 87 -4.54 -9.63 5.35
C VAL A 87 -5.80 -9.85 4.50
N TRP A 88 -6.11 -8.89 3.63
CA TRP A 88 -7.26 -8.96 2.73
C TRP A 88 -6.85 -9.14 1.27
N THR A 89 -7.25 -10.27 0.70
CA THR A 89 -7.00 -10.61 -0.70
C THR A 89 -7.98 -9.91 -1.64
N ASP A 90 -7.45 -9.25 -2.66
CA ASP A 90 -8.25 -8.72 -3.78
C ASP A 90 -8.52 -9.85 -4.77
N VAL A 91 -9.75 -10.38 -4.76
CA VAL A 91 -10.12 -11.59 -5.54
C VAL A 91 -10.36 -11.30 -7.03
N ASN A 92 -10.45 -10.03 -7.46
CA ASN A 92 -10.99 -9.67 -8.78
C ASN A 92 -10.03 -8.85 -9.68
N ARG A 93 -8.74 -9.17 -9.75
CA ARG A 93 -7.83 -8.49 -10.69
C ARG A 93 -7.79 -9.23 -12.04
N PRO A 94 -8.11 -8.57 -13.17
CA PRO A 94 -7.86 -9.12 -14.51
C PRO A 94 -6.38 -9.44 -14.75
N GLU A 95 -6.09 -10.50 -15.51
CA GLU A 95 -4.72 -10.97 -15.74
C GLU A 95 -3.86 -9.99 -16.56
N ASP A 96 -4.49 -9.18 -17.42
CA ASP A 96 -3.83 -8.16 -18.26
C ASP A 96 -3.41 -6.89 -17.50
N TRP A 97 -3.75 -6.80 -16.21
CA TRP A 97 -3.48 -5.63 -15.37
C TRP A 97 -2.22 -5.81 -14.54
N THR A 98 -1.20 -5.01 -14.84
CA THR A 98 0.03 -4.96 -14.04
C THR A 98 -0.08 -3.87 -12.98
N LEU A 99 -0.07 -4.26 -11.70
CA LEU A 99 -0.02 -3.31 -10.58
C LEU A 99 1.33 -2.61 -10.55
N THR A 100 1.35 -1.30 -10.68
CA THR A 100 2.57 -0.49 -10.64
C THR A 100 2.81 0.11 -9.26
N ASP A 101 1.76 0.61 -8.62
CA ASP A 101 1.83 1.23 -7.31
C ASP A 101 0.50 1.12 -6.56
N ALA A 102 0.51 1.31 -5.25
CA ALA A 102 -0.68 1.36 -4.43
C ALA A 102 -0.50 2.31 -3.24
N ASN A 103 -1.52 3.10 -2.95
CA ASN A 103 -1.53 4.07 -1.87
C ASN A 103 -2.80 3.93 -1.03
N ILE A 104 -2.68 4.25 0.26
CA ILE A 104 -3.79 4.31 1.20
C ILE A 104 -4.06 5.78 1.47
N VAL A 105 -5.31 6.20 1.30
CA VAL A 105 -5.74 7.57 1.55
C VAL A 105 -6.72 7.56 2.72
N PRO A 106 -6.33 8.04 3.90
CA PRO A 106 -7.25 8.19 5.03
C PRO A 106 -8.40 9.14 4.66
N LEU A 107 -9.64 8.69 4.81
CA LEU A 107 -10.84 9.51 4.60
C LEU A 107 -11.39 10.08 5.93
N GLY A 108 -10.82 9.64 7.06
CA GLY A 108 -11.31 9.91 8.40
C GLY A 108 -12.39 8.93 8.85
N SER A 109 -12.77 9.00 10.13
CA SER A 109 -13.79 8.11 10.73
C SER A 109 -13.48 6.61 10.58
N GLY A 110 -12.19 6.26 10.55
CA GLY A 110 -11.71 4.88 10.37
C GLY A 110 -11.95 4.31 8.97
N GLN A 111 -12.27 5.16 8.00
CA GLN A 111 -12.44 4.81 6.59
C GLN A 111 -11.21 5.20 5.79
N VAL A 112 -10.90 4.38 4.79
CA VAL A 112 -9.78 4.61 3.89
C VAL A 112 -10.22 4.42 2.45
N CYS A 113 -9.56 5.10 1.52
CA CYS A 113 -9.59 4.76 0.12
C CYS A 113 -8.29 4.03 -0.23
N VAL A 114 -8.41 2.87 -0.87
CA VAL A 114 -7.29 2.14 -1.46
C VAL A 114 -7.20 2.59 -2.91
N ALA A 115 -6.11 3.28 -3.26
CA ALA A 115 -5.83 3.73 -4.60
C ALA A 115 -4.77 2.82 -5.23
N ARG A 116 -5.13 2.05 -6.25
CA ARG A 116 -4.21 1.15 -6.97
C ARG A 116 -3.97 1.68 -8.37
N PHE A 117 -2.73 1.65 -8.81
CA PHE A 117 -2.30 2.14 -10.11
C PHE A 117 -1.90 0.95 -10.97
N PHE A 118 -2.42 0.94 -12.19
CA PHE A 118 -2.24 -0.17 -13.11
C PHE A 118 -1.83 0.31 -14.49
N LEU A 119 -1.14 -0.59 -15.19
CA LEU A 119 -0.88 -0.57 -16.61
C LEU A 119 -1.60 -1.76 -17.26
N THR A 120 -2.25 -1.54 -18.41
CA THR A 120 -2.58 -2.65 -19.31
C THR A 120 -1.43 -2.89 -20.28
N CYS A 121 -1.04 -4.15 -20.44
CA CYS A 121 -0.12 -4.57 -21.48
C CYS A 121 -0.92 -5.37 -22.52
N PRO A 122 -1.37 -4.75 -23.63
CA PRO A 122 -2.10 -5.50 -24.65
C PRO A 122 -1.22 -6.61 -25.23
N GLU A 123 -1.76 -7.83 -25.35
CA GLU A 123 -1.06 -8.97 -25.96
C GLU A 123 -0.78 -8.75 -27.46
N GLU A 124 -1.59 -7.94 -28.14
CA GLU A 124 -1.47 -7.66 -29.57
C GLU A 124 -1.09 -6.20 -29.83
N SER A 125 0.07 -5.98 -30.47
CA SER A 125 0.44 -4.66 -31.00
C SER A 125 -0.42 -4.31 -32.22
N ILE A 126 -1.09 -3.17 -32.21
CA ILE A 126 -1.74 -2.65 -33.42
C ILE A 126 -0.64 -2.02 -34.27
N GLU A 127 -0.33 -2.57 -35.45
CA GLU A 127 0.59 -1.90 -36.38
C GLU A 127 -0.06 -0.65 -36.99
N ASP A 128 0.66 0.47 -37.02
CA ASP A 128 0.24 1.65 -37.79
C ASP A 128 0.45 1.42 -39.30
N VAL A 129 0.07 2.40 -40.13
CA VAL A 129 0.18 2.27 -41.60
C VAL A 129 1.63 2.08 -42.09
N TYR A 130 2.62 2.31 -41.22
CA TYR A 130 4.05 2.16 -41.48
C TYR A 130 4.65 0.90 -40.83
N GLY A 131 3.84 0.06 -40.18
CA GLY A 131 4.29 -1.17 -39.52
C GLY A 131 4.89 -0.96 -38.13
N TYR A 132 4.70 0.21 -37.49
CA TYR A 132 5.11 0.42 -36.11
C TYR A 132 4.04 -0.07 -35.14
N ALA A 133 4.44 -0.91 -34.18
CA ALA A 133 3.59 -1.31 -33.07
C ALA A 133 3.12 -0.10 -32.25
N LEU A 134 1.84 0.23 -32.33
CA LEU A 134 1.14 1.09 -31.38
C LEU A 134 0.78 0.23 -30.15
N GLU A 135 1.65 0.20 -29.16
CA GLU A 135 1.30 -0.28 -27.83
C GLU A 135 0.30 0.70 -27.21
N LYS A 136 -0.99 0.32 -27.18
CA LYS A 136 -2.02 1.12 -26.51
C LYS A 136 -2.02 0.79 -25.02
N THR A 137 -0.90 1.06 -24.37
CA THR A 137 -0.74 0.90 -22.92
C THR A 137 -1.65 1.91 -22.23
N GLU A 138 -2.61 1.44 -21.43
CA GLU A 138 -3.46 2.32 -20.65
C GLU A 138 -2.94 2.38 -19.22
N ASN A 139 -2.68 3.59 -18.74
CA ASN A 139 -2.46 3.85 -17.33
C ASN A 139 -3.81 4.19 -16.70
N PHE A 140 -4.16 3.54 -15.60
CA PHE A 140 -5.39 3.86 -14.89
C PHE A 140 -5.24 3.63 -13.38
N ALA A 141 -6.09 4.28 -12.60
CA ALA A 141 -6.25 4.03 -11.19
C ALA A 141 -7.55 3.27 -10.92
N VAL A 142 -7.55 2.42 -9.91
CA VAL A 142 -8.75 1.90 -9.27
C VAL A 142 -8.82 2.46 -7.86
N LEU A 143 -9.90 3.17 -7.57
CA LEU A 143 -10.17 3.74 -6.26
C LEU A 143 -11.23 2.90 -5.58
N GLU A 144 -10.87 2.24 -4.48
CA GLU A 144 -11.79 1.42 -3.70
C GLU A 144 -12.03 2.09 -2.34
N GLY A 145 -13.28 2.43 -2.06
CA GLY A 145 -13.66 2.85 -0.71
C GLY A 145 -13.69 1.65 0.23
N VAL A 146 -13.00 1.71 1.35
CA VAL A 146 -12.95 0.63 2.34
C VAL A 146 -13.40 1.14 3.71
N LYS A 147 -14.37 0.43 4.29
CA LYS A 147 -14.78 0.63 5.68
C LYS A 147 -14.42 -0.60 6.48
N LEU A 148 -13.72 -0.38 7.58
CA LEU A 148 -13.32 -1.45 8.48
C LEU A 148 -14.22 -1.43 9.69
N LEU A 149 -14.70 -2.62 10.06
CA LEU A 149 -15.59 -2.81 11.19
C LEU A 149 -14.94 -3.79 12.14
N LYS A 150 -15.07 -3.57 13.45
CA LYS A 150 -14.60 -4.53 14.45
C LYS A 150 -15.41 -5.82 14.33
N ALA A 151 -14.73 -6.93 14.09
CA ALA A 151 -15.27 -8.28 14.09
C ALA A 151 -14.79 -8.99 15.35
N GLY A 152 -15.52 -8.79 16.46
CA GLY A 152 -15.13 -9.31 17.76
C GLY A 152 -14.05 -8.46 18.45
N TRP A 153 -13.22 -9.11 19.27
CA TRP A 153 -12.27 -8.43 20.16
C TRP A 153 -10.97 -7.98 19.48
N ALA A 154 -10.53 -8.67 18.43
CA ALA A 154 -9.19 -8.49 17.88
C ALA A 154 -9.09 -8.45 16.34
N GLN A 155 -10.18 -8.75 15.63
CA GLN A 155 -10.13 -8.88 14.17
C GLN A 155 -10.92 -7.77 13.50
N LEU A 156 -10.38 -7.21 12.42
CA LEU A 156 -11.12 -6.28 11.57
C LEU A 156 -11.76 -7.02 10.40
N ARG A 157 -13.03 -6.72 10.12
CA ARG A 157 -13.65 -7.07 8.84
C ARG A 157 -13.57 -5.89 7.89
N MET A 158 -13.10 -6.16 6.68
CA MET A 158 -13.17 -5.23 5.58
C MET A 158 -14.57 -5.26 4.95
N VAL A 159 -15.15 -4.09 4.73
CA VAL A 159 -16.31 -3.90 3.88
C VAL A 159 -15.88 -3.02 2.71
N LYS A 160 -15.86 -3.60 1.51
CA LYS A 160 -15.65 -2.85 0.27
C LYS A 160 -16.91 -2.06 -0.06
N HIS A 161 -16.74 -0.78 -0.34
CA HIS A 161 -17.76 0.10 -0.88
C HIS A 161 -17.66 0.15 -2.41
N LYS A 162 -18.00 1.29 -3.03
CA LYS A 162 -17.90 1.51 -4.46
C LYS A 162 -16.43 1.49 -4.89
N SER A 163 -16.17 0.80 -6.01
CA SER A 163 -14.89 0.83 -6.71
C SER A 163 -15.08 1.55 -8.05
N GLU A 164 -14.17 2.45 -8.39
CA GLU A 164 -14.21 3.24 -9.62
C GLU A 164 -12.86 3.16 -10.34
N ARG A 165 -12.88 2.94 -11.64
CA ARG A 165 -11.69 3.00 -12.50
C ARG A 165 -11.58 4.37 -13.15
N TYR A 166 -10.41 4.97 -13.08
CA TYR A 166 -10.09 6.24 -13.73
C TYR A 166 -8.95 6.06 -14.73
N VAL A 167 -9.20 6.30 -16.02
CA VAL A 167 -8.16 6.20 -17.05
C VAL A 167 -7.43 7.54 -17.19
N PHE A 168 -6.13 7.56 -16.95
CA PHE A 168 -5.34 8.78 -17.02
C PHE A 168 -5.28 9.32 -18.45
N GLY A 169 -5.33 10.66 -18.58
CA GLY A 169 -5.22 11.34 -19.87
C GLY A 169 -6.44 11.22 -20.78
N ARG A 170 -7.55 10.62 -20.31
CA ARG A 170 -8.80 10.55 -21.08
C ARG A 170 -10.02 11.20 -20.41
N ASP A 171 -9.89 11.76 -19.21
CA ASP A 171 -10.99 12.34 -18.41
C ASP A 171 -12.25 11.45 -18.34
N LEU A 172 -12.06 10.13 -18.39
CA LEU A 172 -13.14 9.13 -18.36
C LEU A 172 -13.07 8.34 -17.05
N VAL A 173 -14.13 8.43 -16.25
CA VAL A 173 -14.38 7.56 -15.09
C VAL A 173 -15.27 6.41 -15.53
N ILE A 174 -14.85 5.17 -15.28
CA ILE A 174 -15.54 3.94 -15.64
C ILE A 174 -15.84 3.16 -14.35
N PRO A 175 -17.11 2.91 -13.98
CA PRO A 175 -17.42 2.08 -12.83
C PRO A 175 -16.98 0.62 -13.08
N LEU A 176 -16.46 -0.03 -12.04
CA LEU A 176 -16.08 -1.45 -12.06
C LEU A 176 -17.23 -2.36 -11.63
#